data_AF-A0A1V1P0A8-F1
#
_entry.id   AF-A0A1V1P0A8-F1
#
_cell.length_a   1.000
_cell.length_b   1.000
_cell.length_c   1.000
_cell.angle_alpha   90.00
_cell.angle_beta   90.00
_cell.angle_gamma   90.00
#
_symmetry.space_group_name_H-M   'P 1'
#
loop_
_entity.id
_entity.type
_entity.pdbx_description
1 polymer ?
#
loop_
_entity_poly.entity_id
_entity_poly.type
_entity_poly.pdbx_seq_one_letter_code
_entity_poly.pdbx_strand_id
1 'polypeptide(L)'
;METEIPCPVPGDRFYGQDANYLINPPSYTKLDVNGNDLPDDAEQWVMVRDTVTGLIWEVKTDDDSIHDKDNKYSWYDSNPETNGGYAGKPGEGTDTEDFISTLNADNFGEYSDWRLPTLKELVSIVN
;
A
#
# COMPACT_ATOMS: atom_id res chain seq x y z
N MET A 1 -28.19 -31.89 9.60
CA MET A 1 -26.88 -31.46 9.07
C MET A 1 -27.21 -30.53 7.93
N GLU A 2 -26.91 -29.24 8.06
CA GLU A 2 -27.07 -28.31 6.94
C GLU A 2 -25.92 -28.53 5.98
N THR A 3 -26.25 -28.95 4.76
CA THR A 3 -25.31 -29.01 3.65
C THR A 3 -25.20 -27.61 3.08
N GLU A 4 -23.99 -27.05 3.06
CA GLU A 4 -23.74 -25.76 2.41
C GLU A 4 -24.22 -25.82 0.96
N ILE A 5 -24.93 -24.76 0.54
CA ILE A 5 -25.39 -24.65 -0.85
C ILE A 5 -24.15 -24.28 -1.68
N PRO A 6 -23.75 -25.09 -2.67
CA PRO A 6 -22.62 -24.77 -3.53
C PRO A 6 -22.90 -23.51 -4.35
N CYS A 7 -21.83 -22.78 -4.72
CA CYS A 7 -21.94 -21.53 -5.46
C CYS A 7 -22.73 -21.75 -6.78
N PRO A 8 -23.88 -21.06 -6.98
CA PRO A 8 -24.71 -21.17 -8.18
C PRO A 8 -23.94 -20.91 -9.48
N VAL A 9 -24.22 -21.70 -10.51
CA VAL A 9 -23.58 -21.56 -11.85
C VAL A 9 -24.50 -20.81 -12.83
N PRO A 10 -23.97 -20.27 -13.95
CA PRO A 10 -24.78 -19.57 -14.94
C PRO A 10 -26.00 -20.38 -15.39
N GLY A 11 -27.20 -19.88 -15.11
CA GLY A 11 -28.48 -20.55 -15.40
C GLY A 11 -29.22 -21.09 -14.17
N ASP A 12 -28.59 -21.11 -13.00
CA ASP A 12 -29.25 -21.48 -11.75
C ASP A 12 -30.18 -20.38 -11.23
N ARG A 13 -31.21 -20.78 -10.48
CA ARG A 13 -32.21 -19.86 -9.92
C ARG A 13 -31.62 -18.77 -9.02
N PHE A 14 -30.48 -19.05 -8.38
CA PHE A 14 -29.79 -18.13 -7.48
C PHE A 14 -28.50 -17.55 -8.08
N TYR A 15 -28.22 -17.82 -9.36
CA TYR A 15 -27.09 -17.22 -10.08
C TYR A 15 -27.30 -15.70 -10.24
N GLY A 16 -26.26 -14.91 -9.96
CA GLY A 16 -26.32 -13.46 -10.01
C GLY A 16 -26.88 -12.76 -8.76
N GLN A 17 -27.15 -13.47 -7.66
CA GLN A 17 -27.35 -12.83 -6.35
C GLN A 17 -26.08 -12.17 -5.82
N ASP A 18 -26.21 -11.14 -4.97
CA ASP A 18 -25.11 -10.36 -4.39
C ASP A 18 -24.06 -11.23 -3.66
N ALA A 19 -24.49 -12.37 -3.10
CA ALA A 19 -23.61 -13.34 -2.45
C ALA A 19 -22.70 -14.15 -3.41
N ASN A 20 -22.91 -14.04 -4.73
CA ASN A 20 -22.07 -14.70 -5.75
C ASN A 20 -20.87 -13.87 -6.20
N TYR A 21 -20.79 -12.60 -5.77
CA TYR A 21 -19.73 -11.70 -6.20
C TYR A 21 -18.79 -11.41 -5.04
N LEU A 22 -17.48 -11.54 -5.30
CA LEU A 22 -16.50 -10.91 -4.45
C LEU A 22 -16.66 -9.39 -4.62
N ILE A 23 -17.30 -8.73 -3.66
CA ILE A 23 -17.46 -7.28 -3.68
C ILE A 23 -16.08 -6.68 -3.41
N ASN A 24 -15.60 -5.84 -4.34
CA ASN A 24 -14.31 -5.16 -4.31
C ASN A 24 -13.11 -6.13 -4.30
N PRO A 25 -12.90 -6.93 -5.37
CA PRO A 25 -11.69 -7.73 -5.49
C PRO A 25 -10.45 -6.81 -5.43
N PRO A 26 -9.39 -7.19 -4.68
CA PRO A 26 -8.13 -6.46 -4.71
C PRO A 26 -7.62 -6.31 -6.15
N SER A 27 -7.27 -5.10 -6.54
CA SER A 27 -6.81 -4.81 -7.89
C SER A 27 -5.72 -3.75 -7.85
N TYR A 28 -4.58 -4.06 -8.46
CA TYR A 28 -3.33 -3.30 -8.32
C TYR A 28 -2.75 -2.97 -9.69
N THR A 29 -2.19 -1.77 -9.84
CA THR A 29 -1.45 -1.31 -11.02
C THR A 29 0.00 -1.05 -10.65
N LYS A 30 0.95 -1.62 -11.39
CA LYS A 30 2.39 -1.33 -11.23
C LYS A 30 2.71 0.06 -11.76
N LEU A 31 3.60 0.79 -11.11
CA LEU A 31 4.05 2.11 -11.54
C LEU A 31 5.58 2.22 -11.63
N ASP A 32 6.06 3.00 -12.60
CA ASP A 32 7.48 3.36 -12.75
C ASP A 32 7.91 4.49 -11.82
N VAL A 33 9.18 4.91 -11.88
CA VAL A 33 9.75 5.97 -11.03
C VAL A 33 9.12 7.36 -11.20
N ASN A 34 8.40 7.58 -12.30
CA ASN A 34 7.68 8.82 -12.57
C ASN A 34 6.17 8.66 -12.33
N GLY A 35 5.73 7.57 -11.70
CA GLY A 35 4.31 7.33 -11.41
C GLY A 35 3.48 6.89 -12.62
N ASN A 36 4.09 6.50 -13.75
CA ASN A 36 3.34 6.04 -14.91
C ASN A 36 2.90 4.58 -14.75
N ASP A 37 1.69 4.28 -15.23
CA ASP A 37 1.15 2.93 -15.30
C ASP A 37 2.05 2.02 -16.16
N LEU A 38 2.40 0.87 -15.59
CA LEU A 38 3.15 -0.19 -16.23
C LEU A 38 2.23 -1.38 -16.56
N PRO A 39 2.56 -2.15 -17.61
CA PRO A 39 1.80 -3.36 -17.93
C PRO A 39 1.98 -4.43 -16.85
N ASP A 40 1.03 -5.36 -16.75
CA ASP A 40 1.03 -6.42 -15.73
C ASP A 40 2.28 -7.32 -15.81
N ASP A 41 2.82 -7.50 -17.02
CA ASP A 41 4.02 -8.29 -17.31
C ASP A 41 5.34 -7.53 -17.12
N ALA A 42 5.29 -6.26 -16.68
CA ALA A 42 6.49 -5.50 -16.36
C ALA A 42 7.35 -6.23 -15.31
N GLU A 43 8.62 -6.43 -15.64
CA GLU A 43 9.56 -7.13 -14.76
C GLU A 43 10.03 -6.26 -13.59
N GLN A 44 9.94 -4.93 -13.72
CA GLN A 44 10.43 -3.96 -12.74
C GLN A 44 9.39 -2.86 -12.55
N TRP A 45 9.20 -2.44 -11.29
CA TRP A 45 8.34 -1.34 -10.87
C TRP A 45 8.82 -0.87 -9.49
N VAL A 46 8.51 0.38 -9.13
CA VAL A 46 8.96 0.96 -7.84
C VAL A 46 7.78 1.37 -6.95
N MET A 47 6.58 1.41 -7.50
CA MET A 47 5.35 1.62 -6.73
C MET A 47 4.22 0.74 -7.25
N VAL A 48 3.20 0.58 -6.41
CA VAL A 48 1.95 -0.10 -6.75
C VAL A 48 0.77 0.77 -6.33
N ARG A 49 -0.17 1.02 -7.25
CA ARG A 49 -1.44 1.67 -6.95
C ARG A 49 -2.51 0.64 -6.68
N ASP A 50 -3.14 0.72 -5.52
CA ASP A 50 -4.39 0.02 -5.24
C ASP A 50 -5.54 0.77 -5.91
N THR A 51 -6.18 0.14 -6.89
CA THR A 51 -7.28 0.75 -7.67
C THR A 51 -8.62 0.77 -6.91
N VAL A 52 -8.73 0.03 -5.80
CA VAL A 52 -9.93 0.02 -4.94
C VAL A 52 -9.89 1.19 -3.96
N THR A 53 -8.74 1.43 -3.32
CA THR A 53 -8.58 2.50 -2.32
C THR A 53 -8.03 3.81 -2.91
N GLY A 54 -7.36 3.74 -4.07
CA GLY A 54 -6.64 4.85 -4.68
C GLY A 54 -5.27 5.13 -4.06
N LEU A 55 -4.85 4.36 -3.04
CA LEU A 55 -3.56 4.52 -2.39
C LEU A 55 -2.42 4.02 -3.28
N ILE A 56 -1.28 4.69 -3.18
CA ILE A 56 -0.02 4.28 -3.81
C ILE A 56 0.93 3.81 -2.71
N TRP A 57 1.58 2.68 -2.97
CA TRP A 57 2.49 2.01 -2.07
C TRP A 57 3.87 1.96 -2.70
N GLU A 58 4.88 2.37 -1.95
CA GLU A 58 6.28 2.22 -2.33
C GLU A 58 6.67 0.73 -2.27
N VAL A 59 7.38 0.27 -3.30
CA VAL A 59 7.99 -1.06 -3.33
C VAL A 59 9.46 -0.91 -2.97
N LYS A 60 9.84 -1.48 -1.83
CA LYS A 60 11.21 -1.42 -1.33
C LYS A 60 12.17 -2.21 -2.21
N THR A 61 13.37 -1.66 -2.39
CA THR A 61 14.48 -2.24 -3.16
C THR A 61 15.40 -3.06 -2.25
N ASP A 62 16.43 -3.67 -2.85
CA ASP A 62 17.51 -4.41 -2.17
C ASP A 62 18.84 -3.97 -2.82
N ASP A 63 19.21 -2.70 -2.58
CA ASP A 63 20.25 -1.96 -3.32
C ASP A 63 21.03 -0.90 -2.49
N ASP A 64 20.92 -0.92 -1.16
CA ASP A 64 21.52 0.03 -0.22
C ASP A 64 21.11 1.50 -0.43
N SER A 65 20.07 1.78 -1.24
CA SER A 65 19.50 3.12 -1.41
C SER A 65 18.61 3.54 -0.23
N ILE A 66 18.02 4.74 -0.28
CA ILE A 66 17.02 5.15 0.72
C ILE A 66 15.76 4.27 0.69
N HIS A 67 15.49 3.59 -0.42
CA HIS A 67 14.34 2.70 -0.63
C HIS A 67 14.63 1.26 -0.22
N ASP A 68 15.82 0.98 0.30
CA ASP A 68 16.26 -0.36 0.67
C ASP A 68 15.42 -0.94 1.82
N LYS A 69 15.02 -2.20 1.67
CA LYS A 69 14.21 -2.94 2.66
C LYS A 69 14.93 -3.22 3.99
N ASP A 70 16.26 -3.25 3.99
CA ASP A 70 17.11 -3.53 5.15
C ASP A 70 17.44 -2.26 5.95
N ASN A 71 17.05 -1.08 5.45
CA ASN A 71 17.12 0.18 6.19
C ASN A 71 16.29 0.10 7.49
N LYS A 72 16.86 0.62 8.58
CA LYS A 72 16.22 0.64 9.90
C LYS A 72 15.99 2.07 10.34
N TYR A 73 14.75 2.33 10.74
CA TYR A 73 14.32 3.62 11.24
C TYR A 73 13.77 3.49 12.65
N SER A 74 14.09 4.44 13.53
CA SER A 74 13.34 4.60 14.77
C SER A 74 11.97 5.23 14.51
N TRP A 75 10.99 4.91 15.35
CA TRP A 75 9.71 5.59 15.32
C TRP A 75 9.87 7.04 15.80
N TYR A 76 9.51 7.98 14.94
CA TYR A 76 9.27 9.38 15.28
C TYR A 76 8.22 9.99 14.35
N ASP A 77 7.27 10.70 14.94
CA ASP A 77 6.25 11.50 14.26
C ASP A 77 5.89 12.69 15.16
N SER A 78 6.29 13.89 14.74
CA SER A 78 6.08 15.12 15.51
C SER A 78 4.62 15.59 15.51
N ASN A 79 3.79 15.08 14.59
CA ASN A 79 2.40 15.49 14.45
C ASN A 79 1.47 14.71 15.42
N PRO A 80 0.84 15.38 16.39
CA PRO A 80 -0.03 14.71 17.37
C PRO A 80 -1.28 14.05 16.77
N GLU A 81 -1.68 14.44 15.55
CA GLU A 81 -2.85 13.84 14.88
C GLU A 81 -2.53 12.48 14.24
N THR A 82 -1.24 12.20 13.96
CA THR A 82 -0.81 10.99 13.25
C THR A 82 0.09 10.08 14.09
N ASN A 83 0.69 10.60 15.17
CA ASN A 83 1.66 9.85 15.96
C ASN A 83 1.07 8.80 16.93
N GLY A 84 -0.23 8.52 16.85
CA GLY A 84 -0.89 7.50 17.68
C GLY A 84 -0.83 7.78 19.19
N GLY A 85 -0.60 9.03 19.60
CA GLY A 85 -0.51 9.45 21.00
C GLY A 85 0.90 9.34 21.60
N TYR A 86 1.89 8.91 20.82
CA TYR A 86 3.29 8.88 21.25
C TYR A 86 4.22 9.25 20.09
N ALA A 87 4.79 10.46 20.16
CA ALA A 87 5.66 10.99 19.11
C ALA A 87 6.93 10.18 18.85
N GLY A 88 7.33 9.28 19.76
CA GLY A 88 8.62 8.59 19.63
C GLY A 88 9.80 9.45 20.06
N LYS A 89 10.99 9.13 19.54
CA LYS A 89 12.22 9.88 19.82
C LYS A 89 12.87 10.27 18.48
N PRO A 90 13.15 11.56 18.25
CA PRO A 90 13.84 11.98 17.05
C PRO A 90 15.24 11.34 16.98
N GLY A 91 15.55 10.78 15.81
CA GLY A 91 16.89 10.35 15.43
C GLY A 91 17.46 11.37 14.47
N GLU A 92 18.77 11.63 14.49
CA GLU A 92 19.35 12.52 13.47
C GLU A 92 19.47 11.75 12.14
N GLY A 93 18.54 11.98 11.20
CA GLY A 93 18.54 11.39 9.86
C GLY A 93 18.21 9.90 9.83
N THR A 94 17.61 9.36 10.88
CA THR A 94 17.49 7.90 11.10
C THR A 94 16.10 7.48 11.61
N ASP A 95 15.12 8.37 11.52
CA ASP A 95 13.74 8.07 11.93
C ASP A 95 12.74 8.12 10.76
N THR A 96 11.51 7.71 11.06
CA THR A 96 10.44 7.63 10.09
C THR A 96 10.00 8.98 9.53
N GLU A 97 10.06 10.05 10.33
CA GLU A 97 9.72 11.40 9.87
C GLU A 97 10.78 11.90 8.88
N ASP A 98 12.06 11.67 9.17
CA ASP A 98 13.17 12.00 8.25
C ASP A 98 13.06 11.25 6.92
N PHE A 99 12.75 9.95 6.96
CA PHE A 99 12.54 9.14 5.75
C PHE A 99 11.42 9.71 4.89
N ILE A 100 10.25 9.96 5.48
CA ILE A 100 9.10 10.52 4.77
C ILE A 100 9.39 11.94 4.25
N SER A 101 10.08 12.78 5.03
CA SER A 101 10.47 14.12 4.58
C SER A 101 11.41 14.07 3.39
N THR A 102 12.36 13.12 3.36
CA THR A 102 13.29 12.94 2.24
C THR A 102 12.54 12.49 1.00
N LEU A 103 11.70 11.47 1.15
CA LEU A 103 10.89 10.91 0.06
C LEU A 103 9.98 11.96 -0.61
N ASN A 104 9.36 12.81 0.21
CA ASN A 104 8.51 13.91 -0.26
C ASN A 104 9.30 15.05 -0.90
N ALA A 105 10.50 15.36 -0.38
CA ALA A 105 11.37 16.37 -0.98
C ALA A 105 11.87 15.93 -2.37
N ASP A 106 12.13 14.63 -2.54
CA ASP A 106 12.56 14.03 -3.81
C ASP A 106 11.43 13.93 -4.84
N ASN A 107 10.18 14.20 -4.44
CA ASN A 107 8.98 13.99 -5.25
C ASN A 107 8.94 12.58 -5.86
N PHE A 108 9.22 11.57 -5.04
CA PHE A 108 9.30 10.19 -5.50
C PHE A 108 7.98 9.76 -6.16
N GLY A 109 8.05 9.32 -7.42
CA GLY A 109 6.86 9.00 -8.20
C GLY A 109 6.03 10.20 -8.67
N GLU A 110 6.60 11.42 -8.65
CA GLU A 110 5.89 12.69 -8.82
C GLU A 110 4.92 13.05 -7.66
N TYR A 111 5.03 12.35 -6.52
CA TYR A 111 4.22 12.59 -5.32
C TYR A 111 5.04 13.20 -4.18
N SER A 112 4.39 14.08 -3.41
CA SER A 112 4.99 14.77 -2.24
C SER A 112 4.14 14.66 -0.97
N ASP A 113 3.17 13.74 -0.98
CA ASP A 113 2.23 13.46 0.10
C ASP A 113 2.38 12.04 0.66
N TRP A 114 3.58 11.46 0.55
CA TRP A 114 3.93 10.21 1.20
C TRP A 114 3.79 10.31 2.72
N ARG A 115 3.31 9.23 3.31
CA ARG A 115 3.16 9.07 4.75
C ARG A 115 3.22 7.59 5.11
N LEU A 116 3.40 7.31 6.40
CA LEU A 116 3.17 5.96 6.90
C LEU A 116 1.68 5.59 6.78
N PRO A 117 1.37 4.32 6.49
CA PRO A 117 0.00 3.85 6.42
C PRO A 117 -0.62 3.76 7.81
N THR A 118 -1.93 3.92 7.88
CA THR A 118 -2.69 3.51 9.07
C THR A 118 -2.75 1.98 9.15
N LEU A 119 -3.04 1.45 10.34
CA LEU A 119 -3.23 0.00 10.51
C LEU A 119 -4.28 -0.58 9.56
N LYS A 120 -5.35 0.16 9.26
CA LYS A 120 -6.43 -0.31 8.38
C LYS A 120 -5.99 -0.39 6.92
N GLU A 121 -5.20 0.58 6.47
CA GLU A 121 -4.66 0.60 5.10
C GLU A 121 -3.58 -0.47 4.94
N LEU A 122 -2.75 -0.70 5.97
CA LEU A 122 -1.79 -1.79 5.93
C LEU A 122 -2.51 -3.15 5.83
N VAL A 123 -3.62 -3.33 6.54
CA VAL A 123 -4.41 -4.56 6.44
C VAL A 123 -5.05 -4.73 5.06
N SER A 124 -5.38 -3.65 4.34
CA SER A 124 -6.02 -3.77 3.01
C SER A 124 -5.09 -4.31 1.92
N ILE A 125 -3.78 -4.39 2.18
CA ILE A 125 -2.79 -4.95 1.25
C ILE A 125 -2.25 -6.32 1.70
N VAL A 126 -2.74 -6.87 2.81
CA VAL A 126 -2.40 -8.21 3.29
C VAL A 126 -3.54 -9.15 2.93
N ASN A 127 -3.22 -10.24 2.22
CA ASN A 127 -4.15 -11.31 1.85
C ASN A 127 -4.21 -12.42 2.90
#